data_AF-A0A7S2XPD7-F1
#
_entry.id   AF-A0A7S2XPD7-F1
#
_cell.length_a   1.000
_cell.length_b   1.000
_cell.length_c   1.000
_cell.angle_alpha   90.00
_cell.angle_beta   90.00
_cell.angle_gamma   90.00
#
_symmetry.space_group_name_H-M   'P 1'
#
loop_
_entity.id
_entity.type
_entity.pdbx_description
1 polymer ?
#
loop_
_entity_poly.entity_id
_entity_poly.type
_entity_poly.pdbx_seq_one_letter_code
_entity_poly.pdbx_strand_id
1 'polypeptide(L)'
;MIAAYATIIQYTMDFINEIPDEVGRHIVGFLDVPTLVKKKVVCRSWRALFTDTIERKASTPQVFQSGDELRIAVEKYAKYNPNDAEDFATTYGWPIGRWNVSSIESFERLFNDCESFNESIGSWNVSNAKFMNHMFYEASSFNQDISTWDTSNVTAMIGMFSEASSFNQDISTWDTSNVTDMGC
;
A
#
# COMPACT_ATOMS: atom_id res chain seq x y z
N MET A 1 -15.15 30.90 -11.34
CA MET A 1 -14.83 29.55 -11.87
C MET A 1 -14.72 28.51 -10.76
N ILE A 2 -13.88 28.70 -9.72
CA ILE A 2 -13.69 27.73 -8.62
C ILE A 2 -15.00 27.31 -7.92
N ALA A 3 -15.92 28.24 -7.65
CA ALA A 3 -17.20 27.93 -6.99
C ALA A 3 -18.12 27.00 -7.82
N ALA A 4 -18.12 27.11 -9.15
CA ALA A 4 -18.95 26.24 -10.00
C ALA A 4 -18.43 24.80 -10.02
N TYR A 5 -17.11 24.61 -10.00
CA TYR A 5 -16.50 23.28 -9.88
C TYR A 5 -16.80 22.64 -8.52
N ALA A 6 -16.76 23.40 -7.43
CA ALA A 6 -17.10 22.90 -6.11
C ALA A 6 -18.57 22.41 -6.04
N THR A 7 -19.51 23.16 -6.62
CA THR A 7 -20.92 22.75 -6.69
C THR A 7 -21.12 21.51 -7.55
N ILE A 8 -20.46 21.41 -8.71
CA ILE A 8 -20.54 20.23 -9.58
C ILE A 8 -19.96 18.98 -8.88
N ILE A 9 -18.84 19.13 -8.19
CA ILE A 9 -18.23 18.07 -7.38
C ILE A 9 -19.18 17.61 -6.26
N GLN A 10 -19.84 18.54 -5.56
CA GLN A 10 -20.79 18.18 -4.51
C GLN A 10 -22.00 17.42 -5.06
N TYR A 11 -22.63 17.91 -6.13
CA TYR A 11 -23.77 17.23 -6.77
C TYR A 11 -23.41 15.83 -7.29
N THR A 12 -22.21 15.68 -7.85
CA THR A 12 -21.74 14.37 -8.32
C THR A 12 -21.42 13.41 -7.17
N MET A 13 -20.91 13.90 -6.04
CA MET A 13 -20.71 13.09 -4.84
C MET A 13 -22.02 12.68 -4.18
N ASP A 14 -23.01 13.57 -4.14
CA ASP A 14 -24.34 13.29 -3.61
C ASP A 14 -25.04 12.19 -4.43
N PHE A 15 -24.96 12.27 -5.77
CA PHE A 15 -25.48 11.23 -6.66
C PHE A 15 -24.79 9.87 -6.46
N ILE A 16 -23.47 9.85 -6.20
CA ILE A 16 -22.72 8.60 -5.95
C ILE A 16 -23.14 7.94 -4.63
N ASN A 17 -23.49 8.73 -3.62
CA ASN A 17 -23.94 8.23 -2.31
C ASN A 17 -25.35 7.62 -2.36
N GLU A 18 -26.16 7.95 -3.35
CA GLU A 18 -27.52 7.44 -3.53
C GLU A 18 -27.59 6.11 -4.30
N ILE A 19 -26.47 5.68 -4.92
CA ILE A 19 -26.42 4.44 -5.70
C ILE A 19 -26.22 3.25 -4.74
N PRO A 20 -27.08 2.21 -4.79
CA PRO A 20 -26.90 1.00 -4.00
C PRO A 20 -25.60 0.25 -4.35
N ASP A 21 -24.94 -0.35 -3.35
CA ASP A 21 -23.68 -1.06 -3.52
C ASP A 21 -23.70 -2.12 -4.62
N GLU A 22 -24.83 -2.79 -4.84
CA GLU A 22 -24.98 -3.80 -5.89
C GLU A 22 -24.88 -3.20 -7.30
N VAL A 23 -25.50 -2.03 -7.50
CA VAL A 23 -25.39 -1.27 -8.74
C VAL A 23 -23.98 -0.71 -8.88
N GLY A 24 -23.39 -0.23 -7.78
CA GLY A 24 -21.99 0.18 -7.72
C GLY A 24 -21.04 -0.93 -8.16
N ARG A 25 -21.20 -2.16 -7.64
CA ARG A 25 -20.43 -3.35 -8.03
C ARG A 25 -20.54 -3.64 -9.53
N HIS A 26 -21.73 -3.48 -10.11
CA HIS A 26 -21.94 -3.69 -11.54
C HIS A 26 -21.20 -2.63 -12.35
N ILE A 27 -21.29 -1.35 -11.97
CA ILE A 27 -20.64 -0.23 -12.64
C ILE A 27 -19.11 -0.38 -12.61
N VAL A 28 -18.52 -0.58 -11.42
CA VAL A 28 -17.06 -0.73 -11.29
C VAL A 28 -16.57 -1.99 -12.01
N GLY A 29 -17.42 -3.01 -12.14
CA GLY A 29 -17.16 -4.24 -12.89
C GLY A 29 -16.81 -4.03 -14.35
N PHE A 30 -17.20 -2.91 -14.98
CA PHE A 30 -16.88 -2.60 -16.38
C PHE A 30 -15.58 -1.82 -16.58
N LEU A 31 -14.99 -1.26 -15.52
CA LEU A 31 -13.80 -0.41 -15.61
C LEU A 31 -12.51 -1.24 -15.59
N ASP A 32 -11.47 -0.81 -16.30
CA ASP A 32 -10.13 -1.42 -16.21
C ASP A 32 -9.41 -1.04 -14.91
N VAL A 33 -8.33 -1.76 -14.56
CA VAL A 33 -7.57 -1.52 -13.33
C VAL A 33 -7.05 -0.07 -13.26
N PRO A 34 -6.43 0.51 -14.31
CA PRO A 34 -5.96 1.89 -14.25
C PRO A 34 -7.08 2.91 -13.97
N THR A 35 -8.25 2.75 -14.60
CA THR A 35 -9.41 3.62 -14.34
C THR A 35 -9.93 3.42 -12.92
N LEU A 36 -9.99 2.18 -12.43
CA LEU A 36 -10.42 1.87 -11.07
C LEU A 36 -9.51 2.52 -10.02
N VAL A 37 -8.18 2.49 -10.21
CA VAL A 37 -7.22 3.13 -9.30
C VAL A 37 -7.42 4.64 -9.26
N LYS A 38 -7.58 5.27 -10.43
CA LYS A 38 -7.87 6.71 -10.53
C LYS A 38 -9.16 7.07 -9.78
N LYS A 39 -10.20 6.26 -9.94
CA LYS A 39 -11.50 6.47 -9.26
C LYS A 39 -11.43 6.16 -7.76
N LYS A 40 -10.70 5.12 -7.33
CA LYS A 40 -10.47 4.77 -5.91
C LYS A 40 -9.95 5.97 -5.12
N VAL A 41 -8.99 6.71 -5.69
CA VAL A 41 -8.34 7.81 -4.95
C VAL A 41 -9.18 9.09 -4.96
N VAL A 42 -9.97 9.33 -6.01
CA VAL A 42 -10.82 10.52 -6.10
C VAL A 42 -12.15 10.34 -5.35
N CYS A 43 -12.70 9.14 -5.29
CA CYS A 43 -14.01 8.85 -4.69
C CYS A 43 -13.88 8.07 -3.38
N ARG A 44 -14.12 8.75 -2.25
CA ARG A 44 -14.06 8.12 -0.91
C ARG A 44 -15.24 7.19 -0.65
N SER A 45 -16.44 7.54 -1.13
CA SER A 45 -17.68 6.79 -0.86
C SER A 45 -17.65 5.35 -1.37
N TRP A 46 -17.03 5.12 -2.53
CA TRP A 46 -16.93 3.79 -3.13
C TRP A 46 -15.53 3.17 -3.00
N ARG A 47 -14.67 3.75 -2.15
CA ARG A 47 -13.28 3.31 -2.00
C ARG A 47 -13.17 1.80 -1.76
N ALA A 48 -14.05 1.24 -0.94
CA ALA A 48 -14.08 -0.19 -0.65
C ALA A 48 -14.44 -1.02 -1.90
N LEU A 49 -15.49 -0.63 -2.64
CA LEU A 49 -15.91 -1.30 -3.88
C LEU A 49 -14.83 -1.25 -4.97
N PHE A 50 -14.15 -0.11 -5.11
CA PHE A 50 -13.02 0.01 -6.02
C PHE A 50 -11.86 -0.89 -5.59
N THR A 51 -11.54 -0.93 -4.31
CA THR A 51 -10.45 -1.76 -3.76
C THR A 51 -10.72 -3.25 -4.02
N ASP A 52 -11.90 -3.74 -3.64
CA ASP A 52 -12.33 -5.13 -3.88
C ASP A 52 -12.30 -5.50 -5.38
N THR A 53 -12.78 -4.59 -6.23
CA THR A 53 -12.78 -4.85 -7.69
C THR A 53 -11.37 -4.87 -8.27
N ILE A 54 -10.48 -3.99 -7.81
CA ILE A 54 -9.07 -4.03 -8.24
C ILE A 54 -8.40 -5.33 -7.75
N GLU A 55 -8.63 -5.75 -6.51
CA GLU A 55 -8.09 -7.01 -5.98
C GLU A 55 -8.60 -8.23 -6.75
N ARG A 56 -9.84 -8.22 -7.23
CA ARG A 56 -10.36 -9.28 -8.10
C ARG A 56 -9.79 -9.24 -9.52
N LYS A 57 -9.50 -8.05 -10.06
CA LYS A 57 -9.07 -7.86 -11.46
C LYS A 57 -7.57 -7.82 -11.67
N ALA A 58 -6.79 -7.48 -10.65
CA ALA A 58 -5.36 -7.32 -10.77
C ALA A 58 -4.74 -8.67 -11.17
N SER A 59 -4.19 -8.71 -12.39
CA SER A 59 -3.36 -9.78 -12.92
C SER A 59 -1.98 -9.82 -12.21
N THR A 60 -1.18 -10.84 -12.55
CA THR A 60 0.14 -11.19 -11.99
C THR A 60 0.86 -10.07 -11.24
N PRO A 61 1.23 -10.29 -9.96
CA PRO A 61 2.08 -9.39 -9.18
C PRO A 61 3.26 -8.83 -9.97
N GLN A 62 3.48 -7.51 -9.93
CA GLN A 62 4.72 -6.91 -10.39
C GLN A 62 5.88 -7.52 -9.61
N VAL A 63 6.89 -8.04 -10.32
CA VAL A 63 8.04 -8.71 -9.72
C VAL A 63 9.22 -7.76 -9.64
N PHE A 64 9.55 -7.35 -8.42
CA PHE A 64 10.67 -6.45 -8.17
C PHE A 64 12.00 -7.23 -8.18
N GLN A 65 12.96 -6.76 -8.96
CA GLN A 65 14.26 -7.41 -9.12
C GLN A 65 15.31 -6.88 -8.12
N SER A 66 15.09 -5.70 -7.54
CA SER A 66 16.00 -5.10 -6.57
C SER A 66 15.28 -4.22 -5.55
N GLY A 67 15.93 -4.02 -4.39
CA GLY A 67 15.42 -3.11 -3.36
C GLY A 67 15.29 -1.67 -3.85
N ASP A 68 16.15 -1.24 -4.78
CA ASP A 68 16.06 0.09 -5.39
C ASP A 68 14.81 0.26 -6.28
N GLU A 69 14.47 -0.76 -7.08
CA GLU A 69 13.24 -0.74 -7.89
C GLU A 69 12.01 -0.64 -6.98
N LEU A 70 12.00 -1.44 -5.91
CA LEU A 70 10.93 -1.43 -4.91
C LEU A 70 10.84 -0.07 -4.20
N ARG A 71 11.98 0.49 -3.77
CA ARG A 71 12.04 1.82 -3.13
C ARG A 71 11.50 2.92 -4.03
N ILE A 72 11.88 2.95 -5.30
CA ILE A 72 11.36 3.94 -6.26
C ILE A 72 9.83 3.80 -6.42
N ALA A 73 9.32 2.57 -6.48
CA ALA A 73 7.88 2.32 -6.57
C ALA A 73 7.14 2.79 -5.29
N VAL A 74 7.70 2.51 -4.10
CA VAL A 74 7.13 2.99 -2.83
C VAL A 74 7.18 4.50 -2.72
N GLU A 75 8.28 5.16 -3.08
CA GLU A 75 8.39 6.62 -3.05
C GLU A 75 7.32 7.28 -3.93
N LYS A 76 7.06 6.72 -5.12
CA LYS A 76 5.97 7.16 -6.00
C LYS A 76 4.58 6.88 -5.42
N TYR A 77 4.40 5.74 -4.74
CA TYR A 77 3.15 5.39 -4.06
C TYR A 77 2.86 6.32 -2.87
N ALA A 78 3.88 6.65 -2.07
CA ALA A 78 3.74 7.52 -0.90
C ALA A 78 3.48 8.98 -1.31
N LYS A 79 4.09 9.44 -2.41
CA LYS A 79 3.92 10.81 -2.97
C LYS A 79 2.85 10.87 -4.07
N TYR A 80 1.90 9.95 -4.02
CA TYR A 80 0.97 9.69 -5.12
C TYR A 80 0.09 10.88 -5.49
N ASN A 81 0.00 11.14 -6.79
CA ASN A 81 -0.93 12.08 -7.40
C ASN A 81 -2.06 11.30 -8.11
N PRO A 82 -3.35 11.59 -7.82
CA PRO A 82 -4.48 10.93 -8.49
C PRO A 82 -4.49 11.02 -10.02
N ASN A 83 -3.78 12.00 -10.59
CA ASN A 83 -3.65 12.12 -12.04
C ASN A 83 -2.70 11.08 -12.65
N ASP A 84 -1.73 10.58 -11.87
CA ASP A 84 -0.72 9.62 -12.30
C ASP A 84 -1.12 8.17 -12.00
N ALA A 85 -2.33 7.98 -11.46
CA ALA A 85 -2.96 6.70 -11.13
C ALA A 85 -2.81 5.62 -12.19
N GLU A 86 -3.08 6.02 -13.43
CA GLU A 86 -3.17 5.13 -14.57
C GLU A 86 -1.79 4.67 -15.03
N ASP A 87 -0.85 5.61 -15.11
CA ASP A 87 0.57 5.34 -15.38
C ASP A 87 1.18 4.46 -14.29
N PHE A 88 0.91 4.79 -13.02
CA PHE A 88 1.40 4.03 -11.88
C PHE A 88 0.87 2.59 -11.88
N ALA A 89 -0.44 2.41 -12.01
CA ALA A 89 -1.06 1.09 -11.98
C ALA A 89 -0.57 0.21 -13.14
N THR A 90 -0.28 0.81 -14.29
CA THR A 90 0.27 0.11 -15.46
C THR A 90 1.74 -0.24 -15.26
N THR A 91 2.51 0.61 -14.59
CA THR A 91 3.97 0.45 -14.40
C THR A 91 4.32 -0.48 -13.26
N TYR A 92 3.72 -0.30 -12.08
CA TYR A 92 4.08 -1.01 -10.84
C TYR A 92 2.99 -1.97 -10.35
N GLY A 93 1.79 -1.89 -10.91
CA GLY A 93 0.64 -2.65 -10.41
C GLY A 93 0.01 -2.04 -9.14
N TRP A 94 -1.20 -2.52 -8.83
CA TRP A 94 -1.98 -2.08 -7.68
C TRP A 94 -2.86 -3.22 -7.16
N PRO A 95 -3.14 -3.31 -5.83
CA PRO A 95 -2.58 -2.49 -4.75
C PRO A 95 -1.15 -2.91 -4.38
N ILE A 96 -0.48 -2.07 -3.57
CA ILE A 96 0.88 -2.32 -3.08
C ILE A 96 1.04 -3.70 -2.41
N GLY A 97 0.02 -4.18 -1.69
CA GLY A 97 0.03 -5.50 -1.07
C GLY A 97 0.16 -6.68 -2.03
N ARG A 98 -0.08 -6.48 -3.33
CA ARG A 98 0.08 -7.53 -4.36
C ARG A 98 1.43 -7.51 -5.05
N TRP A 99 2.34 -6.62 -4.67
CA TRP A 99 3.69 -6.61 -5.22
C TRP A 99 4.45 -7.87 -4.83
N ASN A 100 5.16 -8.45 -5.79
CA ASN A 100 6.03 -9.58 -5.53
C ASN A 100 7.41 -9.05 -5.13
N VAL A 101 7.67 -9.11 -3.82
CA VAL A 101 8.92 -8.72 -3.17
C VAL A 101 9.76 -9.93 -2.76
N SER A 102 9.43 -11.14 -3.22
CA SER A 102 10.06 -12.38 -2.73
C SER A 102 11.56 -12.46 -3.04
N SER A 103 12.06 -11.70 -4.00
CA SER A 103 13.47 -11.62 -4.37
C SER A 103 14.26 -10.57 -3.58
N ILE A 104 13.60 -9.76 -2.76
CA ILE A 104 14.21 -8.59 -2.13
C ILE A 104 14.86 -8.96 -0.81
N GLU A 105 16.14 -8.59 -0.65
CA GLU A 105 16.89 -8.82 0.59
C GLU A 105 16.94 -7.60 1.51
N SER A 106 16.86 -6.38 0.97
CA SER A 106 16.88 -5.13 1.75
C SER A 106 15.59 -4.36 1.60
N PHE A 107 14.95 -4.10 2.73
CA PHE A 107 13.77 -3.25 2.91
C PHE A 107 14.12 -1.98 3.71
N GLU A 108 15.42 -1.65 3.80
CA GLU A 108 15.89 -0.52 4.59
C GLU A 108 15.21 0.77 4.15
N ARG A 109 14.64 1.49 5.13
CA ARG A 109 13.95 2.78 4.93
C ARG A 109 12.82 2.77 3.90
N LEU A 110 12.24 1.61 3.60
CA LEU A 110 11.28 1.50 2.49
C LEU A 110 10.07 2.43 2.64
N PHE A 111 9.53 2.55 3.86
CA PHE A 111 8.43 3.45 4.22
C PHE A 111 8.87 4.53 5.21
N ASN A 112 10.16 4.89 5.19
CA ASN A 112 10.69 5.96 6.02
C ASN A 112 9.97 7.29 5.71
N ASP A 113 9.50 7.97 6.77
CA ASP A 113 8.77 9.24 6.73
C ASP A 113 7.44 9.17 5.94
N CYS A 114 6.90 7.97 5.73
CA CYS A 114 5.61 7.77 5.07
C CYS A 114 4.45 7.90 6.08
N GLU A 115 4.29 9.07 6.70
CA GLU A 115 3.37 9.32 7.83
C GLU A 115 1.93 8.83 7.60
N SER A 116 1.42 8.97 6.38
CA SER A 116 0.03 8.60 6.02
C SER A 116 -0.12 7.17 5.47
N PHE A 117 0.98 6.41 5.36
CA PHE A 117 0.94 5.07 4.79
C PHE A 117 0.28 4.07 5.75
N ASN A 118 -0.76 3.39 5.29
CA ASN A 118 -1.49 2.37 6.05
C ASN A 118 -2.20 1.36 5.13
N GLU A 119 -1.64 1.09 3.95
CA GLU A 119 -2.23 0.14 2.99
C GLU A 119 -1.68 -1.27 3.27
N SER A 120 -2.53 -2.29 3.11
CA SER A 120 -2.20 -3.66 3.53
C SER A 120 -1.02 -4.24 2.75
N ILE A 121 -0.02 -4.73 3.49
CA ILE A 121 1.19 -5.39 2.97
C ILE A 121 1.49 -6.73 3.67
N GLY A 122 0.58 -7.22 4.52
CA GLY A 122 0.75 -8.49 5.23
C GLY A 122 0.94 -9.71 4.32
N SER A 123 0.44 -9.64 3.09
CA SER A 123 0.60 -10.68 2.05
C SER A 123 1.96 -10.70 1.35
N TRP A 124 2.85 -9.76 1.66
CA TRP A 124 4.20 -9.77 1.10
C TRP A 124 4.99 -10.99 1.57
N ASN A 125 5.63 -11.69 0.64
CA ASN A 125 6.59 -12.71 0.97
C ASN A 125 7.95 -12.06 1.26
N VAL A 126 8.28 -11.90 2.54
CA VAL A 126 9.53 -11.30 3.01
C VAL A 126 10.56 -12.34 3.46
N SER A 127 10.38 -13.63 3.14
CA SER A 127 11.23 -14.70 3.65
C SER A 127 12.70 -14.58 3.24
N ASN A 128 13.02 -13.80 2.20
CA ASN A 128 14.41 -13.53 1.76
C ASN A 128 14.99 -12.23 2.34
N ALA A 129 14.23 -11.49 3.16
CA ALA A 129 14.69 -10.26 3.77
C ALA A 129 15.83 -10.52 4.76
N LYS A 130 16.87 -9.70 4.68
CA LYS A 130 18.02 -9.67 5.58
C LYS A 130 18.06 -8.36 6.38
N PHE A 131 17.68 -7.26 5.75
CA PHE A 131 17.80 -5.92 6.34
C PHE A 131 16.45 -5.20 6.33
N MET A 132 15.95 -4.83 7.51
CA MET A 132 14.69 -4.09 7.71
C MET A 132 14.88 -2.80 8.52
N ASN A 133 16.11 -2.28 8.58
CA ASN A 133 16.44 -1.08 9.34
C ASN A 133 15.55 0.09 8.91
N HIS A 134 14.93 0.76 9.88
CA HIS A 134 14.09 1.94 9.69
C HIS A 134 12.96 1.77 8.65
N MET A 135 12.52 0.53 8.37
CA MET A 135 11.53 0.28 7.32
C MET A 135 10.24 1.10 7.50
N PHE A 136 9.77 1.27 8.74
CA PHE A 136 8.59 2.06 9.11
C PHE A 136 8.94 3.24 10.03
N TYR A 137 10.19 3.71 10.02
CA TYR A 137 10.58 4.87 10.81
C TYR A 137 9.72 6.09 10.42
N GLU A 138 9.07 6.72 11.40
CA GLU A 138 8.12 7.85 11.22
C GLU A 138 6.88 7.54 10.34
N ALA A 139 6.58 6.27 10.07
CA ALA A 139 5.33 5.86 9.42
C ALA A 139 4.15 5.87 10.43
N SER A 140 3.83 7.05 10.96
CA SER A 140 2.97 7.25 12.13
C SER A 140 1.56 6.66 12.02
N SER A 141 0.99 6.54 10.82
CA SER A 141 -0.35 5.95 10.59
C SER A 141 -0.33 4.43 10.34
N PHE A 142 0.84 3.81 10.20
CA PHE A 142 0.92 2.40 9.81
C PHE A 142 0.45 1.49 10.95
N ASN A 143 -0.55 0.65 10.67
CA ASN A 143 -1.11 -0.30 11.62
C ASN A 143 -1.72 -1.53 10.92
N GLN A 144 -1.08 -1.98 9.83
CA GLN A 144 -1.55 -3.15 9.09
C GLN A 144 -0.96 -4.42 9.66
N ASP A 145 -1.76 -5.48 9.68
CA ASP A 145 -1.33 -6.82 10.13
C ASP A 145 -0.18 -7.33 9.24
N ILE A 146 0.93 -7.63 9.89
CA ILE A 146 2.17 -8.21 9.33
C ILE A 146 2.65 -9.40 10.18
N SER A 147 1.75 -9.98 10.99
CA SER A 147 2.01 -11.14 11.84
C SER A 147 2.44 -12.39 11.05
N THR A 148 2.07 -12.44 9.77
CA THR A 148 2.35 -13.56 8.86
C THR A 148 3.72 -13.49 8.18
N TRP A 149 4.49 -12.43 8.40
CA TRP A 149 5.83 -12.30 7.82
C TRP A 149 6.81 -13.30 8.40
N ASP A 150 7.54 -13.99 7.51
CA ASP A 150 8.66 -14.85 7.89
C ASP A 150 9.93 -13.99 8.06
N THR A 151 10.28 -13.68 9.30
CA THR A 151 11.46 -12.87 9.65
C THR A 151 12.70 -13.71 9.96
N SER A 152 12.66 -15.03 9.76
CA SER A 152 13.74 -15.94 10.19
C SER A 152 15.09 -15.65 9.53
N ASN A 153 15.13 -15.00 8.36
CA ASN A 153 16.38 -14.61 7.69
C ASN A 153 16.86 -13.17 8.00
N VAL A 154 16.10 -12.40 8.78
CA VAL A 154 16.42 -11.01 9.08
C VAL A 154 17.55 -10.94 10.10
N THR A 155 18.56 -10.11 9.82
CA THR A 155 19.72 -9.90 10.69
C THR A 155 19.76 -8.49 11.31
N ALA A 156 19.06 -7.52 10.72
CA ALA A 156 19.04 -6.14 11.20
C ALA A 156 17.62 -5.53 11.17
N MET A 157 17.18 -4.99 12.32
CA MET A 157 15.86 -4.38 12.54
C MET A 157 15.93 -3.02 13.26
N ILE A 158 17.05 -2.31 13.15
CA ILE A 158 17.32 -1.07 13.88
C ILE A 158 16.21 -0.05 13.59
N GLY A 159 15.60 0.50 14.64
CA GLY A 159 14.60 1.56 14.55
C GLY A 159 13.41 1.25 13.63
N MET A 160 13.11 -0.04 13.35
CA MET A 160 12.13 -0.45 12.33
C MET A 160 10.76 0.22 12.53
N PHE A 161 10.32 0.36 13.77
CA PHE A 161 9.04 0.98 14.17
C PHE A 161 9.21 2.25 15.02
N SER A 162 10.40 2.86 15.04
CA SER A 162 10.58 4.11 15.77
C SER A 162 9.66 5.19 15.18
N GLU A 163 8.94 5.90 16.02
CA GLU A 163 7.93 6.91 15.63
C GLU A 163 6.73 6.38 14.80
N ALA A 164 6.57 5.06 14.64
CA ALA A 164 5.39 4.44 14.05
C ALA A 164 4.23 4.36 15.06
N SER A 165 3.76 5.52 15.51
CA SER A 165 2.91 5.67 16.72
C SER A 165 1.57 4.94 16.70
N SER A 166 1.02 4.61 15.53
CA SER A 166 -0.23 3.84 15.41
C SER A 166 -0.03 2.33 15.42
N PHE A 167 1.20 1.82 15.28
CA PHE A 167 1.45 0.40 15.13
C PHE A 167 1.16 -0.36 16.42
N ASN A 168 0.21 -1.29 16.37
CA ASN A 168 -0.23 -2.10 17.51
C ASN A 168 -0.68 -3.50 17.07
N GLN A 169 0.07 -4.13 16.16
CA GLN A 169 -0.22 -5.48 15.68
C GLN A 169 0.55 -6.53 16.47
N ASP A 170 -0.02 -7.74 16.56
CA ASP A 170 0.65 -8.87 17.20
C ASP A 170 1.78 -9.38 16.28
N ILE A 171 3.02 -9.24 16.75
CA ILE A 171 4.23 -9.74 16.08
C ILE A 171 4.95 -10.80 16.91
N SER A 172 4.24 -11.42 17.87
CA SER A 172 4.81 -12.47 18.73
C SER A 172 5.25 -13.72 17.97
N THR A 173 4.80 -13.89 16.72
CA THR A 173 5.14 -14.97 15.81
C THR A 173 6.47 -14.76 15.08
N TRP A 174 7.05 -13.56 15.14
CA TRP A 174 8.28 -13.25 14.42
C TRP A 174 9.48 -14.00 15.01
N ASP A 175 10.21 -14.69 14.14
CA ASP A 175 11.50 -15.27 14.49
C ASP A 175 12.58 -14.19 14.44
N THR A 176 13.15 -13.89 15.61
CA THR A 176 14.21 -12.90 15.78
C THR A 176 15.54 -13.53 16.16
N SER A 177 15.70 -14.86 16.06
CA SER A 177 16.90 -15.57 16.51
C SER A 177 18.16 -15.17 15.75
N ASN A 178 18.03 -14.69 14.52
CA ASN A 178 19.13 -14.25 13.66
C ASN A 178 19.38 -12.73 13.72
N VAL A 179 18.54 -11.98 14.44
CA VAL A 179 18.70 -10.53 14.56
C VAL A 179 19.88 -10.22 15.47
N THR A 180 20.88 -9.51 14.94
CA THR A 180 22.07 -9.10 15.68
C THR A 180 21.99 -7.66 16.19
N ASP A 181 21.06 -6.86 15.65
CA ASP A 181 20.87 -5.46 16.05
C ASP A 181 19.39 -5.07 16.08
N MET A 182 18.91 -4.70 17.27
CA MET A 182 17.57 -4.17 17.57
C MET A 182 17.65 -2.75 18.15
N GLY A 183 18.73 -2.02 17.87
CA GLY A 183 18.93 -0.66 18.37
C GLY A 183 17.83 0.33 17.98
N CYS A 184 17.87 1.50 18.60
CA CYS A 184 17.06 2.67 18.27
C CYS A 184 17.82 3.64 17.36
#